data_AF-A0A193KWP3-F1
#
_entry.id   AF-A0A193KWP3-F1
#
_cell.length_a   1.000
_cell.length_b   1.000
_cell.length_c   1.000
_cell.angle_alpha   90.00
_cell.angle_beta   90.00
_cell.angle_gamma   90.00
#
_symmetry.space_group_name_H-M   'P 1'
#
loop_
_entity.id
_entity.type
_entity.pdbx_description
1 polymer ?
#
loop_
_entity_poly.entity_id
_entity_poly.type
_entity_poly.pdbx_seq_one_letter_code
_entity_poly.pdbx_strand_id
1 'polypeptide(L)'
;MKRKLTALFAVISAIILTLAACGSNEKEGNSDNIKQSKSKNELNLSSGDDIPTMDPSLASDQVSFTTFTQTLEGLYVLDKDDKPVPGVAKGEPEKSSDGKTWTIKLRDDAKWSNG
;
A
#
# COMPACT_ATOMS: atom_id res chain seq x y z
N MET A 1 -49.88 11.68 28.86
CA MET A 1 -48.40 11.78 28.82
C MET A 1 -47.70 10.48 29.25
N LYS A 2 -48.13 9.80 30.32
CA LYS A 2 -47.49 8.55 30.81
C LYS A 2 -47.48 7.39 29.80
N ARG A 3 -48.55 7.21 28.99
CA ARG A 3 -48.64 6.14 27.96
C ARG A 3 -47.72 6.36 26.74
N LYS A 4 -47.45 7.63 26.39
CA LYS A 4 -46.50 7.99 25.32
C LYS A 4 -45.05 7.88 25.82
N LEU A 5 -44.81 8.17 27.10
CA LEU A 5 -43.51 8.02 27.75
C LEU A 5 -43.10 6.55 27.90
N THR A 6 -44.04 5.65 28.26
CA THR A 6 -43.80 4.20 28.29
C THR A 6 -43.57 3.60 26.91
N ALA A 7 -44.24 4.10 25.87
CA ALA A 7 -44.00 3.67 24.49
C ALA A 7 -42.63 4.13 23.97
N LEU A 8 -42.20 5.35 24.33
CA LEU A 8 -40.87 5.86 23.99
C LEU A 8 -39.75 5.05 24.66
N PHE A 9 -39.94 4.67 25.93
CA PHE A 9 -38.98 3.82 26.66
C PHE A 9 -38.86 2.41 26.08
N ALA A 10 -39.98 1.83 25.62
CA ALA A 10 -39.98 0.51 24.98
C ALA A 10 -39.25 0.51 23.63
N VAL A 11 -39.40 1.58 22.83
CA VAL A 11 -38.71 1.72 21.54
C VAL A 11 -37.21 1.94 21.74
N ILE A 12 -36.79 2.73 22.73
CA ILE A 12 -35.37 2.96 23.04
C ILE A 12 -34.73 1.65 23.55
N SER A 13 -35.43 0.87 24.37
CA SER A 13 -34.93 -0.43 24.84
C SER A 13 -34.77 -1.45 23.70
N ALA A 14 -35.64 -1.43 22.70
CA ALA A 14 -35.55 -2.30 21.53
C ALA A 14 -34.35 -1.96 20.63
N ILE A 15 -33.98 -0.67 20.53
CA ILE A 15 -32.82 -0.21 19.75
C ILE A 15 -31.50 -0.59 20.44
N ILE A 16 -31.43 -0.61 21.77
CA ILE A 16 -30.22 -1.01 22.49
C ILE A 16 -29.95 -2.51 22.33
N LEU A 17 -31.01 -3.33 22.26
CA LEU A 17 -30.91 -4.79 22.07
C LEU A 17 -30.41 -5.17 20.66
N THR A 18 -30.64 -4.36 19.64
CA THR A 18 -30.11 -4.63 18.28
C THR A 18 -28.66 -4.20 18.09
N LEU A 19 -28.12 -3.29 18.92
CA LEU A 19 -26.71 -2.90 18.87
C LEU A 19 -25.77 -3.96 19.47
N ALA A 20 -26.23 -4.74 20.48
CA ALA A 20 -25.45 -5.83 21.05
C ALA A 20 -25.25 -7.02 20.09
N ALA A 21 -26.11 -7.15 19.07
CA ALA A 21 -26.00 -8.19 18.04
C ALA A 21 -24.91 -7.91 16.99
N CYS A 22 -24.41 -6.67 16.90
CA CYS A 22 -23.26 -6.33 16.06
C CYS A 22 -21.92 -6.38 16.83
N GLY A 23 -21.97 -6.74 18.13
CA GLY A 23 -20.81 -6.86 19.02
C GLY A 23 -20.54 -8.30 19.43
N SER A 24 -20.46 -9.22 18.47
CA SER A 24 -20.00 -10.59 18.72
C SER A 24 -18.49 -10.59 18.99
N ASN A 25 -18.14 -10.49 20.28
CA ASN A 25 -16.83 -10.86 20.79
C ASN A 25 -16.96 -12.27 21.39
N GLU A 26 -16.61 -13.29 20.61
CA GLU A 26 -16.24 -14.61 21.12
C GLU A 26 -14.75 -14.86 20.83
N LYS A 27 -14.03 -15.17 21.89
CA LYS A 27 -12.65 -15.63 21.92
C LYS A 27 -12.60 -17.13 21.62
N GLU A 28 -11.38 -17.57 21.33
CA GLU A 28 -10.86 -18.95 21.40
C GLU A 28 -11.08 -19.86 20.19
N GLY A 29 -10.04 -19.89 19.35
CA GLY A 29 -9.19 -21.08 19.32
C GLY A 29 -9.70 -22.22 18.45
N ASN A 30 -9.65 -22.01 17.14
CA ASN A 30 -9.44 -23.13 16.23
C ASN A 30 -8.28 -22.78 15.30
N SER A 31 -7.11 -23.35 15.60
CA SER A 31 -5.98 -23.43 14.68
C SER A 31 -6.30 -24.42 13.55
N ASP A 32 -7.38 -24.14 12.83
CA ASP A 32 -7.63 -24.80 11.57
C ASP A 32 -6.67 -24.19 10.56
N ASN A 33 -5.67 -25.01 10.22
CA ASN A 33 -4.89 -24.95 8.99
C ASN A 33 -5.56 -24.04 7.96
N ILE A 34 -5.11 -22.78 7.90
CA ILE A 34 -5.32 -21.96 6.72
C ILE A 34 -4.55 -22.71 5.64
N LYS A 35 -5.26 -23.60 4.93
CA LYS A 35 -4.90 -23.99 3.59
C LYS A 35 -4.77 -22.68 2.86
N GLN A 36 -3.52 -22.24 2.70
CA GLN A 36 -3.13 -21.21 1.78
C GLN A 36 -3.60 -21.71 0.41
N SER A 37 -4.86 -21.42 0.11
CA SER A 37 -5.34 -21.43 -1.26
C SER A 37 -4.30 -20.62 -2.00
N LYS A 38 -3.65 -21.22 -3.00
CA LYS A 38 -2.84 -20.49 -3.96
C LYS A 38 -3.80 -19.57 -4.70
N SER A 39 -4.22 -18.48 -4.06
CA SER A 39 -4.83 -17.36 -4.73
C SER A 39 -3.79 -16.91 -5.74
N LYS A 40 -4.17 -16.91 -7.02
CA LYS A 40 -3.37 -16.29 -8.07
C LYS A 40 -3.07 -14.87 -7.59
N ASN A 41 -1.78 -14.51 -7.45
CA ASN A 41 -1.36 -13.18 -7.03
C ASN A 41 -1.61 -12.19 -8.18
N GLU A 42 -2.88 -11.96 -8.50
CA GLU A 42 -3.33 -11.09 -9.57
C GLU A 42 -3.99 -9.86 -8.99
N LEU A 43 -3.63 -8.72 -9.56
CA LEU A 43 -4.20 -7.43 -9.22
C LEU A 43 -4.79 -6.83 -10.49
N ASN A 44 -6.11 -6.63 -10.50
CA ASN A 44 -6.81 -5.97 -11.61
C ASN A 44 -7.02 -4.49 -11.24
N LEU A 45 -6.32 -3.59 -11.94
CA LEU A 45 -6.43 -2.15 -11.76
C LEU A 45 -6.97 -1.50 -13.03
N SER A 46 -7.75 -0.43 -12.87
CA SER A 46 -8.11 0.46 -13.97
C SER A 46 -7.07 1.57 -14.08
N SER A 47 -6.63 1.87 -15.31
CA SER A 47 -5.90 3.11 -15.60
C SER A 47 -6.88 4.25 -15.88
N GLY A 48 -6.49 5.48 -15.58
CA GLY A 48 -7.28 6.69 -15.87
C GLY A 48 -7.06 7.27 -17.26
N ASP A 49 -5.97 6.88 -17.93
CA ASP A 49 -5.60 7.29 -19.28
C ASP A 49 -4.73 6.20 -19.94
N ASP A 50 -4.49 6.33 -21.24
CA ASP A 50 -3.47 5.55 -21.95
C ASP A 50 -2.07 5.98 -21.50
N ILE A 51 -1.08 5.07 -21.62
CA ILE A 51 0.32 5.41 -21.33
C ILE A 51 0.89 6.21 -22.51
N PRO A 52 1.22 7.50 -22.38
CA PRO A 52 1.68 8.30 -23.52
C PRO A 52 3.09 7.91 -24.00
N THR A 53 3.99 7.54 -23.08
CA THR A 53 5.35 7.10 -23.42
C THR A 53 5.94 6.18 -22.36
N MET A 54 6.79 5.25 -22.78
CA MET A 54 7.62 4.44 -21.90
C MET A 54 9.09 4.90 -21.86
N ASP A 55 9.41 6.05 -22.44
CA ASP A 55 10.73 6.70 -22.34
C ASP A 55 10.74 7.71 -21.18
N PRO A 56 11.47 7.45 -20.08
CA PRO A 56 11.54 8.35 -18.93
C PRO A 56 12.11 9.74 -19.25
N SER A 57 12.86 9.89 -20.35
CA SER A 57 13.45 11.17 -20.76
C SER A 57 12.43 12.11 -21.40
N LEU A 58 11.29 11.58 -21.82
CA LEU A 58 10.23 12.31 -22.53
C LEU A 58 8.93 12.42 -21.71
N ALA A 59 8.77 11.57 -20.69
CA ALA A 59 7.56 11.53 -19.88
C ALA A 59 7.35 12.82 -19.06
N SER A 60 6.11 13.30 -19.02
CA SER A 60 5.69 14.44 -18.22
C SER A 60 4.33 14.25 -17.53
N ASP A 61 3.80 13.02 -17.56
CA ASP A 61 2.48 12.67 -17.06
C ASP A 61 2.51 11.58 -15.96
N GLN A 62 1.44 11.53 -15.16
CA GLN A 62 1.33 10.61 -14.02
C GLN A 62 1.19 9.14 -14.41
N VAL A 63 0.58 8.82 -15.56
CA VAL A 63 0.31 7.43 -15.96
C VAL A 63 1.61 6.75 -16.38
N SER A 64 2.47 7.45 -17.13
CA SER A 64 3.84 7.03 -17.42
C SER A 64 4.64 6.80 -16.14
N PHE A 65 4.66 7.77 -15.23
CA PHE A 65 5.41 7.65 -13.97
C PHE A 65 4.91 6.50 -13.08
N THR A 66 3.60 6.28 -13.02
CA THR A 66 3.01 5.15 -12.28
C THR A 66 3.44 3.82 -12.89
N THR A 67 3.55 3.74 -14.21
CA THR A 67 4.05 2.53 -14.89
C THR A 67 5.56 2.33 -14.67
N PHE A 68 6.34 3.42 -14.63
CA PHE A 68 7.77 3.34 -14.32
C PHE A 68 8.05 2.81 -12.94
N THR A 69 7.30 3.21 -11.91
CA THR A 69 7.52 2.68 -10.55
C THR A 69 7.27 1.18 -10.42
N GLN A 70 6.59 0.56 -11.40
CA GLN A 70 6.39 -0.90 -11.47
C GLN A 70 7.44 -1.63 -12.31
N THR A 71 8.14 -0.92 -13.21
CA THR A 71 8.97 -1.54 -14.26
C THR A 71 10.44 -1.09 -14.26
N LEU A 72 10.73 0.01 -13.58
CA LEU A 72 12.05 0.62 -13.43
C LEU A 72 12.34 0.84 -11.94
N GLU A 73 13.61 0.90 -11.59
CA GLU A 73 14.05 1.20 -10.22
C GLU A 73 15.18 2.22 -10.25
N GLY A 74 15.03 3.32 -9.50
CA GLY A 74 16.04 4.35 -9.36
C GLY A 74 17.11 4.01 -8.32
N LEU A 75 18.05 4.93 -8.10
CA LEU A 75 19.08 4.80 -7.04
C LEU A 75 18.43 4.64 -5.66
N TYR A 76 17.36 5.39 -5.41
CA TYR A 76 16.51 5.34 -4.23
C TYR A 76 15.05 5.30 -4.66
N VAL A 77 14.21 4.68 -3.84
CA VAL A 77 12.75 4.63 -3.98
C VAL A 77 12.10 5.15 -2.70
N LEU A 78 10.79 5.40 -2.73
CA LEU A 78 10.05 5.79 -1.53
C LEU A 78 9.43 4.57 -0.87
N ASP A 79 9.54 4.48 0.45
CA ASP A 79 8.79 3.51 1.25
C ASP A 79 7.33 3.95 1.47
N LYS A 80 6.58 3.15 2.23
CA LYS A 80 5.16 3.40 2.56
C LYS A 80 4.90 4.68 3.36
N ASP A 81 5.95 5.28 3.95
CA ASP A 81 5.89 6.48 4.77
C ASP A 81 6.55 7.67 4.04
N ASP A 82 6.69 7.55 2.71
CA ASP A 82 7.30 8.52 1.81
C ASP A 82 8.76 8.85 2.18
N LYS A 83 9.51 7.90 2.75
CA LYS A 83 10.93 8.05 3.04
C LYS A 83 11.80 7.45 1.94
N PRO A 84 12.87 8.15 1.51
CA PRO A 84 13.81 7.57 0.56
C PRO A 84 14.53 6.39 1.20
N VAL A 85 14.50 5.26 0.54
CA VAL A 85 15.22 4.03 0.89
C VAL A 85 16.01 3.54 -0.33
N PRO A 86 17.12 2.80 -0.15
CA PRO A 86 17.92 2.32 -1.27
C PRO A 86 17.11 1.47 -2.26
N GLY A 87 17.19 1.82 -3.55
CA GLY A 87 16.71 1.01 -4.67
C GLY A 87 17.86 0.17 -5.24
N VAL A 88 18.40 0.58 -6.40
CA VAL A 88 19.61 -0.07 -6.95
C VAL A 88 20.89 0.31 -6.19
N ALA A 89 20.83 1.31 -5.31
CA ALA A 89 21.93 1.67 -4.43
C ALA A 89 22.18 0.60 -3.35
N LYS A 90 23.44 0.46 -2.96
CA LYS A 90 23.93 -0.39 -1.88
C LYS A 90 24.13 0.47 -0.63
N GLY A 91 23.01 0.85 -0.02
CA GLY A 91 22.96 1.69 1.18
C GLY A 91 23.13 3.18 0.89
N GLU A 92 23.42 3.93 1.95
CA GLU A 92 23.55 5.40 1.94
C GLU A 92 24.70 5.90 1.05
N PRO A 93 24.61 7.12 0.52
CA PRO A 93 25.65 7.69 -0.31
C PRO A 93 26.78 8.28 0.54
N GLU A 94 28.00 8.26 0.02
CA GLU A 94 29.12 9.00 0.59
C GLU A 94 29.12 10.42 0.02
N LYS A 95 28.95 11.43 0.89
CA LYS A 95 28.87 12.85 0.51
C LYS A 95 30.21 13.55 0.77
N SER A 96 30.72 14.30 -0.21
CA SER A 96 31.90 15.15 -0.01
C SER A 96 31.66 16.26 1.01
N SER A 97 32.74 16.80 1.58
CA SER A 97 32.68 17.89 2.57
C SER A 97 32.01 19.16 2.02
N ASP A 98 32.18 19.45 0.72
CA ASP A 98 31.52 20.57 0.04
C ASP A 98 30.09 20.26 -0.44
N GLY A 99 29.65 19.01 -0.30
CA GLY A 99 28.32 18.53 -0.67
C GLY A 99 28.01 18.47 -2.16
N LYS A 100 29.00 18.66 -3.03
CA LYS A 100 28.83 18.67 -4.49
C LYS A 100 29.11 17.32 -5.15
N THR A 101 29.75 16.40 -4.44
CA THR A 101 30.03 15.05 -4.92
C THR A 101 29.33 14.03 -4.04
N TRP A 102 28.60 13.12 -4.68
CA TRP A 102 27.91 12.01 -4.03
C TRP A 102 28.37 10.72 -4.68
N THR A 103 28.96 9.82 -3.89
CA THR A 103 29.39 8.50 -4.35
C THR A 103 28.39 7.47 -3.88
N ILE A 104 27.70 6.84 -4.84
CA ILE A 104 26.67 5.83 -4.59
C ILE A 104 27.23 4.49 -5.08
N LYS A 105 27.32 3.51 -4.17
CA LYS A 105 27.63 2.12 -4.53
C LYS A 105 26.36 1.47 -5.06
N LEU A 106 26.46 0.66 -6.11
CA LEU A 106 25.33 -0.09 -6.65
C LEU A 106 25.31 -1.52 -6.12
N ARG A 107 24.15 -2.18 -6.16
CA ARG A 107 24.03 -3.60 -5.86
C ARG A 107 24.76 -4.43 -6.93
N ASP A 108 25.56 -5.39 -6.51
CA ASP A 108 26.41 -6.20 -7.41
C ASP A 108 25.61 -7.26 -8.20
N ASP A 109 24.39 -7.54 -7.75
CA ASP A 109 23.47 -8.54 -8.31
C ASP A 109 22.33 -7.92 -9.14
N ALA A 110 22.33 -6.59 -9.31
CA ALA A 110 21.34 -5.90 -10.12
C ALA A 110 21.43 -6.33 -11.59
N LYS A 111 20.29 -6.67 -12.19
CA LYS A 111 20.17 -7.09 -13.58
C LYS A 111 19.02 -6.38 -14.25
N TRP A 112 19.19 -6.09 -15.53
CA TRP A 112 18.08 -5.70 -16.38
C TRP A 112 17.19 -6.91 -16.66
N SER A 113 15.99 -6.65 -17.14
CA SER A 113 15.00 -7.69 -17.46
C SER A 113 15.47 -8.65 -18.57
N ASN A 114 16.50 -8.28 -19.34
CA ASN A 114 17.09 -9.08 -20.41
C ASN A 114 18.38 -9.83 -20.02
N GLY A 115 18.78 -9.80 -18.74
CA GLY A 115 19.97 -10.50 -18.22
C GLY A 115 21.28 -9.73 -18.35
#